data_AF-A0A9P1AWM4-F1
#
_entry.id   AF-A0A9P1AWM4-F1
#
_cell.length_a   1.000
_cell.length_b   1.000
_cell.length_c   1.000
_cell.angle_alpha   90.00
_cell.angle_beta   90.00
_cell.angle_gamma   90.00
#
_symmetry.space_group_name_H-M   'P 1'
#
loop_
_entity.id
_entity.type
_entity.pdbx_description
1 polymer ?
#
loop_
_entity_poly.entity_id
_entity_poly.type
_entity_poly.pdbx_seq_one_letter_code
_entity_poly.pdbx_strand_id
1 'polypeptide(L)'
;MLIKNLIPWSLSFCSLFALSKSYYLSINHVVNHKYFGAFPEEDYITMAYVIGGDFMNRLLFMQHFKSILQNSDRYFRLHFITDQTNKDDLSTLMRTWNITNCDWFVHDLDKFVDRVRWIPNVHYSSHYGMSKLLIPEILPETVGKVMYVDVDLVFQADIFYLWQQFRHFNHTQSIGMIENMSDYYLNKDGMRSVWPAVVSLVLFQIIYFYT
;
A
#
# COMPACT_ATOMS: atom_id res chain seq x y z
N MET A 1 62.50 15.98 8.54
CA MET A 1 63.06 17.12 7.79
C MET A 1 63.00 16.72 6.32
N LEU A 2 62.18 17.22 5.38
CA LEU A 2 61.30 18.39 5.18
C LEU A 2 60.02 17.87 4.45
N ILE A 3 58.77 18.23 4.76
CA ILE A 3 58.05 19.51 4.55
C ILE A 3 57.96 19.99 3.09
N LYS A 4 56.76 19.76 2.53
CA LYS A 4 55.85 20.67 1.80
C LYS A 4 56.04 20.97 0.30
N ASN A 5 54.85 20.91 -0.34
CA ASN A 5 54.32 21.72 -1.44
C ASN A 5 54.79 21.36 -2.85
N LEU A 6 53.84 20.99 -3.73
CA LEU A 6 53.37 21.86 -4.81
C LEU A 6 52.30 21.15 -5.66
N ILE A 7 51.06 21.63 -5.53
CA ILE A 7 50.06 21.61 -6.60
C ILE A 7 50.56 22.55 -7.70
N PRO A 8 50.42 22.19 -8.99
CA PRO A 8 49.85 23.17 -9.92
C PRO A 8 48.80 22.59 -10.89
N TRP A 9 47.63 23.23 -10.89
CA TRP A 9 46.81 23.65 -12.04
C TRP A 9 46.61 22.65 -13.19
N SER A 10 45.49 21.91 -13.20
CA SER A 10 44.24 22.23 -13.94
C SER A 10 44.41 22.34 -15.46
N LEU A 11 43.80 21.40 -16.21
CA LEU A 11 43.03 21.66 -17.42
C LEU A 11 42.28 20.39 -17.86
N SER A 12 40.96 20.52 -17.92
CA SER A 12 40.07 19.85 -18.88
C SER A 12 39.90 18.33 -18.81
N PHE A 13 38.75 17.90 -18.28
CA PHE A 13 37.71 17.21 -19.07
C PHE A 13 36.39 17.21 -18.29
N CYS A 14 35.71 18.35 -18.29
CA CYS A 14 34.26 18.38 -18.13
C CYS A 14 33.63 17.91 -19.44
N SER A 15 33.34 16.60 -19.54
CA SER A 15 32.27 16.09 -20.41
C SER A 15 32.23 14.57 -20.31
N LEU A 16 31.34 14.04 -19.47
CA LEU A 16 30.66 12.76 -19.69
C LEU A 16 29.48 12.69 -18.70
N PHE A 17 28.54 13.64 -18.86
CA PHE A 17 27.15 13.35 -18.54
C PHE A 17 26.66 12.34 -19.58
N ALA A 18 27.01 11.08 -19.36
CA ALA A 18 26.32 9.99 -20.03
C ALA A 18 24.93 9.91 -19.40
N LEU A 19 23.95 10.35 -20.19
CA LEU A 19 22.52 10.18 -19.97
C LEU A 19 22.20 8.71 -19.65
N SER A 20 22.14 8.34 -18.37
CA SER A 20 21.21 7.29 -17.94
C SER A 20 19.96 7.99 -17.45
N LYS A 21 18.99 8.18 -18.35
CA LYS A 21 17.60 8.38 -17.95
C LYS A 21 17.14 7.09 -17.28
N SER A 22 17.48 6.92 -16.01
CA SER A 22 16.83 5.95 -15.16
C SER A 22 15.47 6.56 -14.84
N TYR A 23 14.42 6.04 -15.48
CA TYR A 23 13.03 6.36 -15.16
C TYR A 23 12.70 5.78 -13.77
N TYR A 24 13.27 6.37 -12.72
CA TYR A 24 12.66 6.29 -11.41
C TYR A 24 11.39 7.13 -11.51
N LEU A 25 10.24 6.47 -11.54
CA LEU A 25 8.95 7.07 -11.30
C LEU A 25 9.00 7.70 -9.90
N SER A 26 9.46 8.95 -9.84
CA SER A 26 9.34 9.82 -8.69
C SER A 26 7.86 10.11 -8.53
N ILE A 27 7.21 9.38 -7.62
CA ILE A 27 5.81 9.57 -7.19
C ILE A 27 5.54 11.02 -6.71
N ASN A 28 6.59 11.80 -6.44
CA ASN A 28 6.51 13.19 -5.98
C ASN A 28 5.86 14.18 -6.97
N HIS A 29 5.53 13.77 -8.20
CA HIS A 29 4.98 14.68 -9.22
C HIS A 29 3.46 14.59 -9.42
N VAL A 30 2.77 13.68 -8.73
CA VAL A 30 1.30 13.49 -8.87
C VAL A 30 0.52 14.13 -7.71
N VAL A 31 1.16 14.37 -6.56
CA VAL A 31 0.45 14.79 -5.34
C VAL A 31 0.46 16.30 -5.19
N ASN A 32 -0.70 16.94 -5.38
CA ASN A 32 -0.85 18.38 -5.18
C ASN A 32 -1.08 18.67 -3.69
N HIS A 33 0.01 18.85 -2.93
CA HIS A 33 0.04 19.01 -1.46
C HIS A 33 -0.55 20.33 -0.90
N LYS A 34 -1.54 20.96 -1.56
CA LYS A 34 -2.02 22.30 -1.19
C LYS A 34 -3.03 22.38 -0.04
N TYR A 35 -3.38 21.29 0.64
CA TYR A 35 -4.38 21.31 1.72
C TYR A 35 -3.87 20.64 3.00
N PHE A 36 -3.03 21.36 3.74
CA PHE A 36 -2.74 21.05 5.15
C PHE A 36 -3.70 21.86 6.04
N GLY A 37 -4.57 21.14 6.79
CA GLY A 37 -5.41 21.71 7.83
C GLY A 37 -6.91 21.58 7.55
N ALA A 38 -7.56 20.66 8.27
CA ALA A 38 -8.97 20.26 8.16
C ALA A 38 -9.34 19.60 6.83
N PHE A 39 -9.16 18.28 6.73
CA PHE A 39 -9.70 17.52 5.60
C PHE A 39 -11.24 17.56 5.67
N PRO A 40 -11.94 18.05 4.62
CA PRO A 40 -13.39 17.83 4.46
C PRO A 40 -13.77 16.34 4.31
N GLU A 41 -12.77 15.46 4.25
CA GLU A 41 -12.84 14.04 3.92
C GLU A 41 -12.92 13.12 5.15
N GLU A 42 -13.05 13.67 6.37
CA GLU A 42 -13.24 12.84 7.58
C GLU A 42 -14.67 12.27 7.71
N ASP A 43 -15.55 12.59 6.77
CA ASP A 43 -16.91 12.02 6.70
C ASP A 43 -16.89 10.53 6.35
N TYR A 44 -15.80 10.03 5.73
CA TYR A 44 -15.70 8.63 5.32
C TYR A 44 -14.29 8.05 5.43
N ILE A 45 -14.22 6.72 5.54
CA ILE A 45 -12.99 5.93 5.56
C ILE A 45 -12.87 5.21 4.21
N THR A 46 -11.78 5.47 3.48
CA THR A 46 -11.48 4.77 2.21
C THR A 46 -10.62 3.55 2.48
N MET A 47 -11.10 2.38 2.06
CA MET A 47 -10.38 1.12 2.20
C MET A 47 -10.14 0.46 0.84
N ALA A 48 -8.98 -0.15 0.66
CA ALA A 48 -8.68 -0.97 -0.49
C ALA A 48 -8.56 -2.44 -0.07
N TYR A 49 -9.17 -3.33 -0.87
CA TYR A 49 -9.10 -4.76 -0.69
C TYR A 49 -8.68 -5.43 -1.99
N VAL A 50 -7.62 -6.24 -1.93
CA VAL A 50 -7.27 -7.13 -3.04
C VAL A 50 -7.96 -8.47 -2.79
N ILE A 51 -9.03 -8.74 -3.54
CA ILE A 51 -9.83 -9.96 -3.40
C ILE A 51 -9.80 -10.67 -4.74
N GLY A 52 -9.10 -11.79 -4.81
CA GLY A 52 -9.09 -12.67 -5.99
C GLY A 52 -8.90 -14.12 -5.57
N GLY A 53 -8.94 -15.04 -6.54
CA GLY A 53 -8.84 -16.47 -6.25
C GLY A 53 -10.17 -17.11 -5.83
N ASP A 54 -10.17 -17.86 -4.71
CA ASP A 54 -11.29 -18.75 -4.34
C ASP A 54 -12.32 -18.08 -3.40
N PHE A 55 -13.50 -18.71 -3.30
CA PHE A 55 -14.64 -18.35 -2.45
C PHE A 55 -14.25 -18.04 -0.99
N MET A 56 -13.22 -18.70 -0.45
CA MET A 56 -12.72 -18.45 0.91
C MET A 56 -12.34 -16.98 1.16
N ASN A 57 -11.74 -16.29 0.19
CA ASN A 57 -11.35 -14.89 0.36
C ASN A 57 -12.56 -13.95 0.53
N ARG A 58 -13.69 -14.28 -0.12
CA ARG A 58 -14.94 -13.54 0.06
C ARG A 58 -15.54 -13.77 1.43
N LEU A 59 -15.48 -15.01 1.94
CA LEU A 59 -15.95 -15.34 3.28
C LEU A 59 -15.13 -14.63 4.37
N LEU A 60 -13.80 -14.61 4.21
CA LEU A 60 -12.89 -13.86 5.09
C LEU A 60 -13.20 -12.37 5.05
N PHE A 61 -13.35 -11.79 3.86
CA PHE A 61 -13.77 -10.38 3.72
C PHE A 61 -15.08 -10.09 4.46
N MET A 62 -16.10 -10.96 4.34
CA MET A 62 -17.36 -10.77 5.06
C MET A 62 -17.17 -10.78 6.58
N GLN A 63 -16.40 -11.73 7.12
CA GLN A 63 -16.11 -11.79 8.55
C GLN A 63 -15.34 -10.54 9.02
N HIS A 64 -14.29 -10.19 8.28
CA HIS A 64 -13.47 -9.01 8.52
C HIS A 64 -14.31 -7.73 8.54
N PHE A 65 -15.06 -7.48 7.47
CA PHE A 65 -15.80 -6.23 7.35
C PHE A 65 -17.00 -6.17 8.31
N LYS A 66 -17.62 -7.31 8.65
CA LYS A 66 -18.59 -7.37 9.76
C LYS A 66 -17.98 -6.91 11.09
N SER A 67 -16.75 -7.31 11.40
CA SER A 67 -16.08 -6.87 12.63
C SER A 67 -15.81 -5.36 12.65
N ILE A 68 -15.57 -4.76 11.49
CA ILE A 68 -15.45 -3.30 11.36
C ILE A 68 -16.80 -2.64 11.63
N LEU A 69 -17.87 -3.10 10.95
CA LEU A 69 -19.22 -2.55 11.11
C LEU A 69 -19.77 -2.69 12.54
N GLN A 70 -19.33 -3.71 13.29
CA GLN A 70 -19.69 -3.87 14.70
C GLN A 70 -19.09 -2.80 15.62
N ASN A 71 -17.97 -2.21 15.22
CA ASN A 71 -17.20 -1.28 16.06
C ASN A 71 -17.15 0.15 15.49
N SER A 72 -17.82 0.41 14.35
CA SER A 72 -17.74 1.70 13.66
C SER A 72 -19.02 2.01 12.89
N ASP A 73 -19.58 3.20 13.14
CA ASP A 73 -20.75 3.74 12.43
C ASP A 73 -20.36 4.70 11.28
N ARG A 74 -19.08 4.68 10.88
CA ARG A 74 -18.56 5.58 9.83
C ARG A 74 -19.12 5.20 8.46
N TYR A 75 -19.04 6.16 7.54
CA TYR A 75 -19.28 5.88 6.14
C TYR A 75 -18.02 5.30 5.50
N PHE A 76 -18.16 4.25 4.70
CA PHE A 76 -17.02 3.57 4.07
C PHE A 76 -17.04 3.71 2.56
N ARG A 77 -15.87 3.89 1.95
CA ARG A 77 -15.66 3.72 0.51
C ARG A 77 -14.74 2.55 0.27
N LEU A 78 -15.28 1.47 -0.28
CA LEU A 78 -14.54 0.24 -0.50
C LEU A 78 -14.08 0.14 -1.95
N HIS A 79 -12.77 0.05 -2.14
CA HIS A 79 -12.16 -0.18 -3.44
C HIS A 79 -11.71 -1.64 -3.52
N PHE A 80 -12.48 -2.45 -4.23
CA PHE A 80 -12.14 -3.84 -4.48
C PHE A 80 -11.28 -3.95 -5.73
N ILE A 81 -10.12 -4.59 -5.59
CA ILE A 81 -9.20 -4.90 -6.67
C ILE A 81 -9.28 -6.40 -6.89
N THR A 82 -9.82 -6.81 -8.04
CA THR A 82 -10.16 -8.21 -8.30
C THR A 82 -9.90 -8.58 -9.75
N ASP A 83 -9.66 -9.86 -10.01
CA ASP A 83 -9.57 -10.41 -11.36
C ASP A 83 -10.95 -10.45 -12.03
N GLN A 84 -10.98 -10.61 -13.35
CA GLN A 84 -12.27 -10.65 -14.08
C GLN A 84 -13.12 -11.88 -13.75
N THR A 85 -12.52 -12.95 -13.22
CA THR A 85 -13.25 -14.18 -12.88
C THR A 85 -14.10 -13.98 -11.63
N ASN A 86 -13.61 -13.20 -10.66
CA ASN A 86 -14.24 -12.97 -9.36
C ASN A 86 -15.08 -11.70 -9.27
N LYS A 87 -14.97 -10.82 -10.27
CA LYS A 87 -15.67 -9.53 -10.31
C LYS A 87 -17.18 -9.63 -10.14
N ASP A 88 -17.82 -10.55 -10.84
CA ASP A 88 -19.28 -10.69 -10.84
C ASP A 88 -19.80 -11.28 -9.52
N ASP A 89 -19.07 -12.24 -8.96
CA ASP A 89 -19.35 -12.82 -7.65
C ASP A 89 -19.25 -11.77 -6.55
N LEU A 90 -18.21 -10.94 -6.57
CA LEU A 90 -18.00 -9.88 -5.59
C LEU A 90 -19.07 -8.78 -5.71
N SER A 91 -19.40 -8.39 -6.95
CA SER A 91 -20.45 -7.41 -7.21
C SER A 91 -21.82 -7.92 -6.74
N THR A 92 -22.09 -9.22 -6.95
CA THR A 92 -23.30 -9.88 -6.46
C THR A 92 -23.33 -9.95 -4.94
N LEU A 93 -22.20 -10.26 -4.30
CA LEU A 93 -22.06 -10.26 -2.84
C LEU A 93 -22.40 -8.88 -2.27
N MET A 94 -21.76 -7.82 -2.74
CA MET A 94 -21.97 -6.47 -2.20
C MET A 94 -23.40 -5.98 -2.42
N ARG A 95 -23.98 -6.25 -3.59
CA ARG A 95 -25.37 -5.91 -3.89
C ARG A 95 -26.37 -6.67 -3.02
N THR A 96 -26.15 -7.95 -2.77
CA THR A 96 -27.07 -8.75 -1.93
C THR A 96 -26.88 -8.48 -0.45
N TRP A 97 -25.66 -8.15 -0.02
CA TRP A 97 -25.39 -7.76 1.36
C TRP A 97 -26.05 -6.41 1.71
N ASN A 98 -26.14 -5.47 0.75
CA ASN A 98 -26.91 -4.24 0.84
C ASN A 98 -26.62 -3.39 2.11
N ILE A 99 -25.33 -3.11 2.32
CA ILE A 99 -24.83 -2.29 3.42
C ILE A 99 -25.14 -0.81 3.13
N THR A 100 -25.75 -0.09 4.09
CA THR A 100 -26.26 1.28 3.88
C THR A 100 -25.21 2.38 4.07
N ASN A 101 -24.22 2.16 4.95
CA ASN A 101 -23.16 3.13 5.27
C ASN A 101 -21.90 2.91 4.42
N CYS A 102 -22.06 2.50 3.17
CA CYS A 102 -20.94 2.10 2.34
C CYS A 102 -21.20 2.31 0.85
N ASP A 103 -20.27 2.96 0.17
CA ASP A 103 -20.10 2.88 -1.28
C ASP A 103 -19.01 1.87 -1.63
N TRP A 104 -19.13 1.22 -2.78
CA TRP A 104 -18.11 0.28 -3.26
C TRP A 104 -17.83 0.41 -4.75
N PHE A 105 -16.58 0.19 -5.11
CA PHE A 105 -16.03 0.31 -6.45
C PHE A 105 -15.21 -0.94 -6.77
N VAL A 106 -15.21 -1.37 -8.03
CA VAL A 106 -14.44 -2.53 -8.47
C VAL A 106 -13.44 -2.14 -9.55
N HIS A 107 -12.19 -2.53 -9.34
CA HIS A 107 -11.04 -2.25 -10.20
C HIS A 107 -10.47 -3.57 -10.74
N ASP A 108 -10.13 -3.55 -12.02
CA ASP A 108 -9.64 -4.72 -12.75
C ASP A 108 -8.15 -4.94 -12.48
N LEU A 109 -7.85 -6.02 -11.77
CA LEU A 109 -6.48 -6.40 -11.43
C LEU A 109 -5.70 -6.88 -12.66
N ASP A 110 -6.35 -7.59 -13.59
CA ASP A 110 -5.69 -8.29 -14.70
C ASP A 110 -4.87 -7.34 -15.59
N LYS A 111 -5.29 -6.07 -15.65
CA LYS A 111 -4.57 -4.99 -16.36
C LYS A 111 -3.19 -4.67 -15.80
N PHE A 112 -2.93 -4.99 -14.52
CA PHE A 112 -1.74 -4.58 -13.80
C PHE A 112 -0.87 -5.76 -13.35
N VAL A 113 -1.34 -7.00 -13.50
CA VAL A 113 -0.64 -8.20 -13.00
C VAL A 113 0.79 -8.32 -13.57
N ASP A 114 1.02 -7.90 -14.81
CA ASP A 114 2.35 -7.94 -15.44
C ASP A 114 3.38 -7.04 -14.74
N ARG A 115 2.93 -6.01 -13.98
CA ARG A 115 3.80 -5.12 -13.19
C ARG A 115 4.51 -5.84 -12.04
N VAL A 116 3.95 -6.95 -11.57
CA VAL A 116 4.48 -7.73 -10.42
C VAL A 116 4.86 -9.16 -10.79
N ARG A 117 4.39 -9.70 -11.93
CA ARG A 117 4.70 -11.07 -12.39
C ARG A 117 6.19 -11.38 -12.53
N TRP A 118 7.00 -10.36 -12.81
CA TRP A 118 8.45 -10.54 -12.92
C TRP A 118 9.12 -10.86 -11.58
N ILE A 119 8.45 -10.63 -10.45
CA ILE A 119 8.97 -10.93 -9.12
C ILE A 119 8.76 -12.42 -8.84
N PRO A 120 9.84 -13.21 -8.63
CA PRO A 120 9.70 -14.62 -8.31
C PRO A 120 8.88 -14.83 -7.04
N ASN A 121 7.84 -15.65 -7.11
CA ASN A 121 6.96 -15.91 -5.98
C ASN A 121 6.59 -17.40 -5.89
N VAL A 122 6.80 -17.99 -4.72
CA VAL A 122 6.45 -19.39 -4.37
C VAL A 122 5.25 -19.48 -3.43
N HIS A 123 4.73 -18.35 -2.96
CA HIS A 123 3.59 -18.24 -2.06
C HIS A 123 2.28 -18.54 -2.79
N TYR A 124 1.33 -19.18 -2.11
CA TYR A 124 0.05 -19.59 -2.68
C TYR A 124 -0.78 -18.40 -3.20
N SER A 125 -0.68 -17.24 -2.54
CA SER A 125 -1.34 -16.01 -2.99
C SER A 125 -0.71 -15.41 -4.25
N SER A 126 0.44 -15.94 -4.71
CA SER A 126 1.11 -15.59 -5.96
C SER A 126 1.08 -14.07 -6.23
N HIS A 127 0.60 -13.65 -7.40
CA HIS A 127 0.50 -12.26 -7.81
C HIS A 127 -0.50 -11.46 -6.97
N TYR A 128 -1.60 -12.03 -6.46
CA TYR A 128 -2.57 -11.29 -5.61
C TYR A 128 -1.91 -10.68 -4.39
N GLY A 129 -1.02 -11.42 -3.72
CA GLY A 129 -0.29 -10.91 -2.56
C GLY A 129 0.64 -9.75 -2.89
N MET A 130 1.19 -9.70 -4.11
CA MET A 130 2.08 -8.63 -4.57
C MET A 130 1.31 -7.43 -5.12
N SER A 131 0.10 -7.64 -5.63
CA SER A 131 -0.75 -6.59 -6.22
C SER A 131 -1.11 -5.48 -5.25
N LYS A 132 -1.02 -5.69 -3.93
CA LYS A 132 -1.18 -4.60 -2.95
C LYS A 132 -0.17 -3.46 -3.10
N LEU A 133 0.99 -3.73 -3.71
CA LEU A 133 1.98 -2.68 -4.03
C LEU A 133 1.52 -1.79 -5.21
N LEU A 134 0.55 -2.26 -5.99
CA LEU A 134 0.01 -1.56 -7.16
C LEU A 134 -1.21 -0.69 -6.81
N ILE A 135 -1.66 -0.68 -5.55
CA ILE A 135 -2.85 0.08 -5.13
C ILE A 135 -2.79 1.55 -5.57
N PRO A 136 -1.69 2.30 -5.38
CA PRO A 136 -1.59 3.69 -5.85
C PRO A 136 -1.73 3.86 -7.37
N GLU A 137 -1.38 2.84 -8.16
CA GLU A 137 -1.46 2.86 -9.62
C GLU A 137 -2.83 2.39 -10.13
N ILE A 138 -3.48 1.49 -9.40
CA ILE A 138 -4.80 0.94 -9.76
C ILE A 138 -5.92 1.92 -9.42
N LEU A 139 -5.81 2.62 -8.29
CA LEU A 139 -6.86 3.52 -7.84
C LEU A 139 -6.88 4.84 -8.63
N PRO A 140 -8.06 5.46 -8.82
CA PRO A 140 -8.16 6.76 -9.46
C PRO A 140 -7.39 7.84 -8.68
N GLU A 141 -6.81 8.82 -9.39
CA GLU A 141 -6.11 9.98 -8.81
C GLU A 141 -7.00 10.83 -7.88
N THR A 142 -8.32 10.66 -7.93
CA THR A 142 -9.27 11.31 -7.03
C THR A 142 -9.25 10.73 -5.60
N VAL A 143 -8.61 9.58 -5.39
CA VAL A 143 -8.40 8.98 -4.07
C VAL A 143 -7.08 9.51 -3.53
N GLY A 144 -7.12 10.44 -2.56
CA GLY A 144 -5.90 11.00 -1.94
C GLY A 144 -5.38 10.23 -0.72
N LYS A 145 -6.23 9.43 -0.07
CA LYS A 145 -5.85 8.57 1.06
C LYS A 145 -6.59 7.25 0.98
N VAL A 146 -5.88 6.16 1.20
CA VAL A 146 -6.48 4.83 1.27
C VAL A 146 -5.74 3.93 2.26
N MET A 147 -6.51 3.15 3.02
CA MET A 147 -5.97 2.13 3.91
C MET A 147 -6.22 0.75 3.30
N TYR A 148 -5.15 0.01 3.05
CA TYR A 148 -5.22 -1.41 2.75
C TYR A 148 -5.21 -2.20 4.05
N VAL A 149 -6.11 -3.18 4.17
CA VAL A 149 -6.13 -4.13 5.28
C VAL A 149 -6.34 -5.55 4.75
N ASP A 150 -5.52 -6.49 5.20
CA ASP A 150 -5.70 -7.91 4.86
C ASP A 150 -7.03 -8.44 5.45
N VAL A 151 -7.71 -9.30 4.68
CA VAL A 151 -9.05 -9.80 4.99
C VAL A 151 -9.07 -10.90 6.07
N ASP A 152 -7.90 -11.36 6.51
CA ASP A 152 -7.74 -12.33 7.59
C ASP A 152 -7.66 -11.68 8.99
N LEU A 153 -7.76 -10.34 9.06
CA LEU A 153 -7.82 -9.60 10.31
C LEU A 153 -9.26 -9.43 10.82
N VAL A 154 -9.40 -9.31 12.15
CA VAL A 154 -10.67 -9.01 12.83
C VAL A 154 -10.46 -7.81 13.75
N PHE A 155 -11.37 -6.84 13.69
CA PHE A 155 -11.33 -5.64 14.50
C PHE A 155 -12.11 -5.82 15.80
N GLN A 156 -11.51 -5.37 16.91
CA GLN A 156 -12.15 -5.31 18.24
C GLN A 156 -12.32 -3.86 18.73
N ALA A 157 -12.04 -2.88 17.88
CA ALA A 157 -12.12 -1.46 18.17
C ALA A 157 -12.44 -0.70 16.88
N ASP A 158 -12.84 0.58 17.03
CA ASP A 158 -13.15 1.44 15.89
C ASP A 158 -11.91 1.63 14.99
N ILE A 159 -12.05 1.25 13.72
CA ILE A 159 -10.99 1.37 12.72
C ILE A 159 -10.61 2.85 12.46
N PHE A 160 -11.46 3.81 12.85
CA PHE A 160 -11.14 5.22 12.73
C PHE A 160 -9.86 5.62 13.47
N TYR A 161 -9.47 4.95 14.57
CA TYR A 161 -8.20 5.22 15.25
C TYR A 161 -6.98 4.94 14.37
N LEU A 162 -7.07 3.95 13.48
CA LEU A 162 -6.07 3.69 12.45
C LEU A 162 -6.11 4.77 11.37
N TRP A 163 -7.31 5.12 10.90
CA TRP A 163 -7.48 6.18 9.90
C TRP A 163 -6.89 7.53 10.35
N GLN A 164 -6.98 7.85 11.64
CA GLN A 164 -6.39 9.05 12.22
C GLN A 164 -4.85 9.11 12.13
N GLN A 165 -4.17 7.98 11.89
CA GLN A 165 -2.70 7.97 11.76
C GLN A 165 -2.20 8.77 10.56
N PHE A 166 -3.03 8.98 9.53
CA PHE A 166 -2.70 9.90 8.43
C PHE A 166 -2.43 11.34 8.90
N ARG A 167 -2.96 11.76 10.06
CA ARG A 167 -2.68 13.10 10.63
C ARG A 167 -1.23 13.26 11.08
N HIS A 168 -0.51 12.17 11.31
CA HIS A 168 0.90 12.17 11.68
C HIS A 168 1.83 12.16 10.48
N PHE A 169 1.30 12.04 9.25
CA PHE A 169 2.12 12.03 8.04
C PHE A 169 2.59 13.45 7.74
N ASN A 170 3.89 13.58 7.48
CA ASN A 170 4.46 14.80 6.94
C ASN A 170 4.44 14.76 5.39
N HIS A 171 4.82 15.88 4.76
CA HIS A 171 4.83 16.04 3.29
C HIS A 171 5.80 15.10 2.54
N THR A 172 6.65 14.34 3.23
CA THR A 172 7.57 13.37 2.63
C THR A 172 7.11 11.91 2.80
N GLN A 173 6.10 11.68 3.63
CA GLN A 173 5.61 10.34 3.94
C GLN A 173 4.40 10.01 3.05
N SER A 174 4.56 9.02 2.18
CA SER A 174 3.49 8.50 1.31
C SER A 174 2.96 7.14 1.76
N ILE A 175 3.73 6.41 2.58
CA ILE A 175 3.38 5.08 3.05
C ILE A 175 3.58 4.99 4.56
N GLY A 176 2.56 4.46 5.25
CA GLY A 176 2.67 4.00 6.64
C GLY A 176 2.47 2.51 6.71
N MET A 177 3.20 1.85 7.61
CA MET A 177 3.10 0.41 7.82
C MET A 177 3.38 0.09 9.30
N ILE A 178 2.98 -1.11 9.73
CA ILE A 178 3.25 -1.61 11.08
C ILE A 178 4.49 -2.51 11.04
N GLU A 179 5.30 -2.46 12.09
CA GLU A 179 6.44 -3.37 12.23
C GLU A 179 5.98 -4.83 12.30
N ASN A 180 6.76 -5.74 11.73
CA ASN A 180 6.48 -7.15 11.90
C ASN A 180 6.82 -7.61 13.31
N MET A 181 5.89 -8.35 13.90
CA MET A 181 5.94 -8.86 15.27
C MET A 181 6.58 -10.25 15.37
N SER A 182 7.07 -10.83 14.27
CA SER A 182 7.73 -12.14 14.25
C SER A 182 9.26 -12.03 14.06
N ASP A 183 9.97 -12.97 14.67
CA ASP A 183 11.43 -13.13 14.54
C ASP A 183 11.85 -13.71 13.18
N TYR A 184 10.93 -13.86 12.22
CA TYR A 184 11.18 -14.49 10.93
C TYR A 184 12.37 -13.89 10.17
N TYR A 185 12.61 -12.59 10.35
CA TYR A 185 13.68 -11.86 9.69
C TYR A 185 14.96 -11.74 10.54
N LEU A 186 15.02 -12.45 11.67
CA LEU A 186 16.19 -12.56 12.52
C LEU A 186 16.93 -13.87 12.21
N ASN A 187 18.26 -13.80 12.19
CA ASN A 187 19.13 -14.96 12.26
C ASN A 187 19.08 -15.58 13.66
N LYS A 188 19.67 -16.76 13.82
CA LYS A 188 19.83 -17.45 15.11
C LYS A 188 20.52 -16.58 16.18
N ASP A 189 21.33 -15.61 15.76
CA ASP A 189 22.04 -14.67 16.63
C ASP A 189 21.24 -13.37 16.91
N GLY A 190 19.96 -13.30 16.51
CA GLY A 190 19.10 -12.12 16.67
C GLY A 190 19.42 -10.97 15.70
N MET A 191 20.39 -11.14 14.81
CA MET A 191 20.76 -10.15 13.79
C MET A 191 19.88 -10.27 12.54
N ARG A 192 19.58 -9.15 11.88
CA ARG A 192 18.73 -9.14 10.66
C ARG A 192 19.38 -9.97 9.55
N SER A 193 18.62 -10.93 9.01
CA SER A 193 19.17 -12.00 8.17
C SER A 193 18.89 -11.88 6.68
N VAL A 194 17.81 -11.20 6.30
CA VAL A 194 17.33 -11.19 4.91
C VAL A 194 17.18 -9.76 4.40
N TRP A 195 17.76 -9.47 3.23
CA TRP A 195 17.60 -8.19 2.53
C TRP A 195 16.22 -8.14 1.84
N PRO A 196 15.48 -7.01 1.82
CA PRO A 196 15.82 -5.69 2.35
C PRO A 196 15.23 -5.45 3.75
N ALA A 197 15.73 -6.11 4.80
CA ALA A 197 15.41 -5.73 6.18
C ALA A 197 16.13 -4.43 6.61
N VAL A 198 15.84 -3.32 5.93
CA VAL A 198 16.28 -1.99 6.36
C VAL A 198 15.41 -1.52 7.54
N VAL A 199 14.17 -2.02 7.62
CA VAL A 199 13.26 -1.97 8.77
C VAL A 199 12.77 -3.41 8.99
N SER A 200 12.45 -3.80 10.24
CA SER A 200 11.88 -5.10 10.60
C SER A 200 10.83 -5.53 9.56
N LEU A 201 11.19 -6.48 8.69
CA LEU A 201 10.49 -6.69 7.41
C LEU A 201 9.01 -6.99 7.66
N VAL A 202 8.18 -6.25 6.95
CA VAL A 202 6.82 -5.86 7.32
C VAL A 202 5.79 -6.94 6.98
N LEU A 203 4.91 -7.27 7.93
CA LEU A 203 3.63 -7.88 7.58
C LEU A 203 2.80 -6.78 6.92
N PHE A 204 2.56 -6.92 5.63
CA PHE A 204 1.77 -5.99 4.81
C PHE A 204 0.26 -6.03 5.13
N GLN A 205 -0.08 -6.32 6.38
CA GLN A 205 -1.45 -6.51 6.82
C GLN A 205 -2.21 -5.19 6.90
N ILE A 206 -1.52 -4.09 7.20
CA ILE A 206 -2.08 -2.75 7.16
C ILE A 206 -1.08 -1.84 6.44
N ILE A 207 -1.53 -1.20 5.36
CA ILE A 207 -0.73 -0.24 4.61
C ILE A 207 -1.56 1.02 4.40
N TYR A 208 -0.98 2.15 4.75
CA TYR A 208 -1.54 3.46 4.47
C TYR A 208 -0.89 3.98 3.20
N PHE A 209 -1.69 4.37 2.22
CA PHE A 209 -1.21 5.10 1.05
C PHE A 209 -1.75 6.52 1.09
N TYR A 210 -0.84 7.49 1.00
CA TYR A 210 -1.11 8.90 0.77
C TYR A 210 -0.66 9.20 -0.66
N THR A 211 -1.62 9.50 -1.52
CA THR A 211 -1.49 9.63 -2.98
C THR A 211 -1.75 11.05 -3.44
#